data_AF-A0A520HPY9-F1
#
_entry.id   AF-A0A520HPY9-F1
#
_cell.length_a   1.000
_cell.length_b   1.000
_cell.length_c   1.000
_cell.angle_alpha   90.00
_cell.angle_beta   90.00
_cell.angle_gamma   90.00
#
_symmetry.space_group_name_H-M   'P 1'
#
loop_
_entity.id
_entity.type
_entity.pdbx_description
1 polymer ?
#
loop_
_entity_poly.entity_id
_entity_poly.type
_entity_poly.pdbx_seq_one_letter_code
_entity_poly.pdbx_strand_id
1 'polypeptide(L)'
;YLRFADGGWSGCNLFRFATPRSIAAIDLWRQVEADRKRPWRIVRRLGPGLLLRYALGRLTLGDAIAHLGRKAGLVAAAVATPYGLAAVDVDKPADLDLVRSLPPVPR
;
A
#
# COMPACT_ATOMS: atom_id res chain seq x y z
N TYR A 1 2.32 3.60 -10.62
CA TYR A 1 2.32 2.15 -10.35
C TYR A 1 3.70 1.73 -9.85
N LEU A 2 3.77 0.83 -8.88
CA LEU A 2 5.01 0.22 -8.36
C LEU A 2 5.27 -1.10 -9.08
N ARG A 3 6.55 -1.40 -9.39
CA ARG A 3 6.94 -2.62 -10.12
C ARG A 3 7.47 -3.65 -9.15
N PHE A 4 6.71 -4.71 -8.94
CA PHE A 4 7.11 -5.88 -8.16
C PHE A 4 7.40 -7.07 -9.09
N ALA A 5 8.00 -8.13 -8.55
CA ALA A 5 8.33 -9.35 -9.28
C ALA A 5 7.09 -10.09 -9.82
N ASP A 6 5.93 -9.87 -9.19
CA ASP A 6 4.63 -10.45 -9.52
C ASP A 6 3.71 -9.49 -10.30
N GLY A 7 4.20 -8.31 -10.70
CA GLY A 7 3.45 -7.40 -11.57
C GLY A 7 3.56 -5.92 -11.23
N GLY A 8 2.81 -5.11 -11.98
CA GLY A 8 2.62 -3.69 -11.71
C GLY A 8 1.42 -3.47 -10.81
N TRP A 9 1.63 -2.83 -9.66
CA TRP A 9 0.58 -2.62 -8.67
C TRP A 9 0.33 -1.12 -8.45
N SER A 10 -0.92 -0.76 -8.21
CA SER A 10 -1.30 0.55 -7.71
C SER A 10 -1.92 0.40 -6.32
N GLY A 11 -1.72 1.41 -5.47
CA GLY A 11 -2.37 1.44 -4.16
C GLY A 11 -3.88 1.54 -4.31
N CYS A 12 -4.62 0.97 -3.36
CA CYS A 12 -6.07 1.13 -3.22
C CYS A 12 -6.34 1.68 -1.82
N ASN A 13 -7.29 2.61 -1.69
CA ASN A 13 -7.66 3.24 -0.43
C ASN A 13 -8.61 2.36 0.42
N LEU A 14 -8.53 1.03 0.27
CA LEU A 14 -9.36 0.06 0.99
C LEU A 14 -8.51 -0.78 1.93
N PHE A 15 -8.89 -0.79 3.21
CA PHE A 15 -8.20 -1.54 4.25
C PHE A 15 -9.20 -2.31 5.10
N ARG A 16 -8.92 -3.58 5.40
CA ARG A 16 -9.73 -4.42 6.30
C ARG A 16 -8.96 -4.73 7.58
N PHE A 17 -9.49 -4.26 8.70
CA PHE A 17 -8.97 -4.56 10.04
C PHE A 17 -9.84 -5.64 10.68
N ALA A 18 -9.40 -6.90 10.58
CA ALA A 18 -10.22 -8.04 10.99
C ALA A 18 -10.27 -8.26 12.52
N THR A 19 -9.34 -7.68 13.26
CA THR A 19 -9.22 -7.86 14.72
C THR A 19 -8.82 -6.56 15.41
N PRO A 20 -9.05 -6.40 16.73
CA PRO A 20 -8.57 -5.25 17.48
C PRO A 20 -7.05 -5.06 17.39
N ARG A 21 -6.28 -6.16 17.31
CA ARG A 21 -4.81 -6.13 17.17
C ARG A 21 -4.37 -5.43 15.88
N SER A 22 -5.21 -5.39 14.85
CA SER A 22 -4.91 -4.79 13.55
C SER A 22 -4.62 -3.28 13.65
N ILE A 23 -4.94 -2.62 14.78
CA ILE A 23 -4.52 -1.25 15.08
C ILE A 23 -2.99 -1.05 15.02
N ALA A 24 -2.21 -2.10 15.31
CA ALA A 24 -0.74 -2.05 15.22
C ALA A 24 -0.23 -1.74 13.80
N ALA A 25 -1.03 -2.02 12.75
CA ALA A 25 -0.71 -1.63 11.39
C ALA A 25 -0.77 -0.10 11.20
N ILE A 26 -1.74 0.55 11.86
CA ILE A 26 -1.86 2.02 11.87
C ILE A 26 -0.68 2.64 12.62
N ASP A 27 -0.25 2.06 13.74
CA ASP A 27 0.91 2.56 14.48
C ASP A 27 2.20 2.43 13.67
N LEU A 28 2.40 1.32 12.96
CA LEU A 28 3.51 1.16 12.02
C LEU A 28 3.43 2.22 10.90
N TRP A 29 2.25 2.41 10.32
CA TRP A 29 2.03 3.40 9.26
C TRP A 29 2.35 4.83 9.74
N ARG A 30 1.86 5.24 10.90
CA ARG A 30 2.15 6.56 11.50
C ARG A 30 3.65 6.80 11.66
N GLN A 31 4.40 5.76 12.04
CA GLN A 31 5.85 5.86 12.19
C GLN A 31 6.57 5.97 10.84
N VAL A 32 6.11 5.24 9.81
CA VAL A 32 6.64 5.37 8.44
C VAL A 32 6.34 6.76 7.87
N GLU A 33 5.11 7.25 8.06
CA GLU A 33 4.67 8.56 7.59
C GLU A 33 5.47 9.71 8.24
N ALA A 34 5.75 9.60 9.55
CA ALA A 34 6.60 10.56 10.25
C ALA A 34 8.04 10.61 9.69
N ASP A 35 8.56 9.47 9.23
CA ASP A 35 9.88 9.35 8.62
C ASP A 35 9.88 9.57 7.09
N ARG A 36 8.75 9.99 6.47
CA ARG A 36 8.65 10.16 5.00
C ARG A 36 9.70 11.07 4.38
N LYS A 37 10.15 12.09 5.13
CA LYS A 37 11.21 13.03 4.71
C LYS A 37 12.63 12.47 4.93
N ARG A 38 12.76 11.29 5.53
CA ARG A 38 14.03 10.64 5.93
C ARG A 38 14.04 9.18 5.47
N PRO A 39 14.14 8.92 4.15
CA PRO A 39 13.96 7.59 3.57
C PRO A 39 14.92 6.53 4.13
N TRP A 40 16.13 6.90 4.55
CA TRP A 40 17.07 5.98 5.20
C TRP A 40 16.54 5.38 6.52
N ARG A 41 15.69 6.10 7.27
CA ARG A 41 15.06 5.58 8.49
C ARG A 41 14.00 4.54 8.17
N ILE A 42 13.23 4.77 7.11
CA ILE A 42 12.28 3.80 6.57
C ILE A 42 13.04 2.55 6.14
N VAL A 43 14.12 2.69 5.36
CA VAL A 43 14.95 1.55 4.93
C VAL A 43 15.51 0.76 6.11
N ARG A 44 16.04 1.44 7.15
CA ARG A 44 16.57 0.76 8.34
C ARG A 44 15.49 -0.03 9.09
N ARG A 45 14.27 0.52 9.17
CA ARG A 45 13.12 -0.08 9.84
C ARG A 45 12.57 -1.28 9.06
N LEU A 46 12.38 -1.11 7.75
CA LEU A 46 11.90 -2.15 6.85
C LEU A 46 12.96 -3.24 6.65
N GLY A 47 14.23 -2.89 6.65
CA GLY A 47 15.35 -3.78 6.48
C GLY A 47 15.97 -3.64 5.08
N PRO A 48 17.30 -3.49 4.97
CA PRO A 48 17.97 -3.26 3.69
C PRO A 48 17.79 -4.43 2.70
N GLY A 49 17.63 -5.67 3.20
CA GLY A 49 17.36 -6.83 2.36
C GLY A 49 16.06 -6.73 1.56
N LEU A 50 15.02 -6.09 2.12
CA LEU A 50 13.76 -5.87 1.40
C LEU A 50 13.96 -4.90 0.23
N LEU A 51 14.70 -3.81 0.47
CA LEU A 51 15.03 -2.82 -0.55
C LEU A 51 15.89 -3.44 -1.66
N LEU A 52 16.89 -4.25 -1.28
CA LEU A 52 17.74 -4.95 -2.25
C LEU A 52 16.92 -5.90 -3.12
N ARG A 53 16.01 -6.69 -2.52
CA ARG A 53 15.11 -7.56 -3.29
C ARG A 53 14.21 -6.77 -4.23
N TYR A 54 13.70 -5.61 -3.80
CA TYR A 54 12.91 -4.73 -4.67
C TYR A 54 13.75 -4.20 -5.85
N ALA A 55 14.95 -3.67 -5.57
CA ALA A 55 15.86 -3.15 -6.59
C ALA A 55 16.29 -4.21 -7.60
N LEU A 56 16.47 -5.47 -7.15
CA LEU A 56 16.78 -6.61 -8.01
C LEU A 56 15.56 -7.19 -8.74
N GLY A 57 14.36 -6.63 -8.56
CA GLY A 57 13.12 -7.14 -9.17
C GLY A 57 12.69 -8.51 -8.64
N ARG A 58 13.10 -8.88 -7.42
CA ARG A 58 12.85 -10.18 -6.77
C ARG A 58 11.87 -10.10 -5.59
N LEU A 59 11.25 -8.95 -5.39
CA LEU A 59 10.26 -8.75 -4.33
C LEU A 59 8.86 -8.78 -4.93
N THR A 60 8.01 -9.71 -4.47
CA THR A 60 6.58 -9.73 -4.79
C THR A 60 5.82 -8.77 -3.86
N LEU A 61 4.65 -8.30 -4.27
CA LEU A 61 3.80 -7.46 -3.39
C LEU A 61 3.39 -8.24 -2.14
N GLY A 62 3.02 -9.52 -2.32
CA GLY A 62 2.65 -10.40 -1.22
C GLY A 62 3.76 -10.52 -0.16
N ASP A 63 5.01 -10.73 -0.59
CA ASP A 63 6.15 -10.81 0.32
C ASP A 63 6.41 -9.49 1.05
N ALA A 64 6.25 -8.36 0.35
CA ALA A 64 6.42 -7.03 0.94
C ALA A 64 5.38 -6.79 2.05
N ILE A 65 4.11 -7.08 1.79
CA ILE A 65 3.03 -6.93 2.76
C ILE A 65 3.20 -7.92 3.94
N ALA A 66 3.53 -9.18 3.66
CA ALA A 66 3.77 -10.17 4.72
C ALA A 66 4.95 -9.75 5.62
N HIS A 67 6.00 -9.18 5.04
CA HIS A 67 7.14 -8.66 5.79
C HIS A 67 6.77 -7.48 6.68
N LEU A 68 5.98 -6.52 6.17
CA LEU A 68 5.43 -5.43 6.97
C LEU A 68 4.54 -5.94 8.10
N GLY A 69 3.69 -6.93 7.82
CA GLY A 69 2.88 -7.61 8.82
C GLY A 69 3.73 -8.17 9.96
N ARG A 70 4.78 -8.94 9.64
CA ARG A 70 5.70 -9.47 10.66
C ARG A 70 6.35 -8.37 11.51
N LYS A 71 6.74 -7.25 10.90
CA LYS A 71 7.29 -6.08 11.61
C LYS A 71 6.28 -5.42 12.55
N ALA A 72 5.00 -5.44 12.20
CA ALA A 72 3.90 -4.99 13.06
C ALA A 72 3.39 -6.07 14.03
N GLY A 73 3.92 -7.30 13.98
CA GLY A 73 3.41 -8.43 14.76
C GLY A 73 2.00 -8.88 14.33
N LEU A 74 1.70 -8.77 13.03
CA LEU A 74 0.42 -9.05 12.40
C LEU A 74 0.58 -10.04 11.22
N VAL A 75 -0.52 -10.71 10.88
CA VAL A 75 -0.67 -11.35 9.57
C VAL A 75 -1.31 -10.32 8.64
N ALA A 76 -0.57 -9.90 7.61
CA ALA A 76 -1.04 -8.96 6.60
C ALA A 76 -0.96 -9.62 5.22
N ALA A 77 -1.96 -9.37 4.38
CA ALA A 77 -2.05 -9.90 3.03
C ALA A 77 -2.52 -8.81 2.06
N ALA A 78 -1.96 -8.79 0.86
CA ALA A 78 -2.49 -7.99 -0.24
C ALA A 78 -3.73 -8.68 -0.81
N VAL A 79 -4.79 -7.92 -1.06
CA VAL A 79 -5.97 -8.41 -1.78
C VAL A 79 -5.99 -7.69 -3.13
N ALA A 80 -5.77 -8.46 -4.20
CA ALA A 80 -5.87 -7.92 -5.56
C ALA A 80 -7.33 -7.60 -5.88
N THR A 81 -7.59 -6.38 -6.35
CA THR A 81 -8.90 -5.97 -6.85
C THR A 81 -8.83 -5.77 -8.37
N PRO A 82 -9.77 -6.32 -9.16
CA PRO A 82 -9.85 -6.04 -10.59
C PRO A 82 -10.45 -4.66 -10.88
N TYR A 83 -10.99 -3.98 -9.86
CA TYR A 83 -11.65 -2.68 -10.00
C TYR A 83 -10.64 -1.54 -9.85
N GLY A 84 -10.04 -1.12 -10.96
CA GLY A 84 -9.05 -0.04 -10.99
C GLY A 84 -9.55 1.32 -10.49
N LEU A 85 -10.86 1.57 -10.53
CA LEU A 85 -11.48 2.80 -10.00
C LEU A 85 -11.28 2.96 -8.48
N ALA A 86 -11.08 1.86 -7.74
CA ALA A 86 -10.83 1.90 -6.30
C ALA A 86 -9.43 2.45 -5.92
N ALA A 87 -8.57 2.69 -6.92
CA ALA A 87 -7.26 3.32 -6.76
C ALA A 87 -7.26 4.82 -7.13
N VAL A 88 -8.37 5.35 -7.63
CA VAL A 88 -8.51 6.76 -8.03
C VAL A 88 -8.96 7.56 -6.80
N ASP A 89 -8.09 8.44 -6.32
CA ASP A 89 -8.43 9.46 -5.33
C ASP A 89 -8.78 10.78 -6.06
N VAL A 90 -9.63 11.60 -5.45
CA VAL A 90 -10.00 12.91 -6.01
C VAL A 90 -9.15 13.97 -5.30
N ASP A 91 -7.95 14.18 -5.81
CA ASP A 91 -6.97 15.07 -5.17
C ASP A 91 -7.01 16.51 -5.72
N LYS A 92 -7.58 16.71 -6.92
CA LYS A 92 -7.62 18.00 -7.62
C LYS A 92 -9.03 18.38 -8.08
N PRO A 93 -9.31 19.68 -8.30
CA PRO A 93 -10.61 20.11 -8.87
C PRO A 93 -10.96 19.42 -10.19
N ALA A 94 -9.97 19.18 -11.06
CA ALA A 94 -10.15 18.47 -12.31
C ALA A 94 -10.55 16.99 -12.13
N ASP A 95 -10.13 16.36 -11.04
CA ASP A 95 -10.50 14.97 -10.73
C ASP A 95 -11.98 14.91 -10.30
N LEU A 96 -12.47 15.95 -9.62
CA LEU A 96 -13.87 16.08 -9.23
C LEU A 96 -14.79 16.27 -10.44
N ASP A 97 -14.37 17.08 -11.40
CA ASP A 97 -15.10 17.30 -12.65
C ASP A 97 -15.17 16.00 -13.48
N LEU A 98 -14.08 15.22 -13.51
CA LEU A 98 -14.06 13.90 -14.12
C LEU A 98 -15.04 12.95 -13.43
N VAL A 99 -15.01 12.84 -12.10
CA VAL A 99 -15.92 11.96 -11.34
C VAL A 99 -17.38 12.33 -11.57
N ARG A 100 -17.71 13.63 -11.63
CA ARG A 100 -19.05 14.12 -11.93
C ARG A 100 -19.53 13.77 -13.34
N SER A 101 -18.61 13.58 -14.28
CA SER A 101 -18.93 13.20 -15.66
C SER A 101 -19.17 11.69 -15.85
N LEU A 102 -18.79 10.86 -14.87
CA LEU A 102 -18.95 9.42 -14.95
C LEU A 102 -20.41 9.00 -14.72
N PRO A 103 -20.94 8.04 -15.51
CA PRO A 103 -22.28 7.50 -15.28
C PRO A 103 -22.35 6.83 -13.90
N PRO A 104 -23.53 6.85 -13.24
CA PRO A 104 -23.70 6.26 -11.92
C PRO A 104 -23.36 4.78 -11.94
N VAL A 105 -22.64 4.32 -10.91
CA VAL A 105 -22.28 2.91 -10.75
C VAL A 105 -23.59 2.10 -10.66
N PRO A 106 -23.77 1.06 -11.50
CA PRO A 106 -24.95 0.20 -11.41
C PRO A 106 -25.01 -0.43 -10.01
N ARG A 107 -26.22 -0.42 -9.42
CA ARG A 107 -26.47 -1.02 -8.09
C ARG A 107 -26.41 -2.54 -8.16
#